data_AF-A0AB36WTP0-F1
#
_entry.id   AF-A0AB36WTP0-F1
#
_cell.length_a   1.000
_cell.length_b   1.000
_cell.length_c   1.000
_cell.angle_alpha   90.00
_cell.angle_beta   90.00
_cell.angle_gamma   90.00
#
_symmetry.space_group_name_H-M   'P 1'
#
loop_
_entity.id
_entity.type
_entity.pdbx_description
1 polymer ?
#
loop_
_entity_poly.entity_id
_entity_poly.type
_entity_poly.pdbx_seq_one_letter_code
_entity_poly.pdbx_strand_id
1 'polypeptide(L)'
;MNPMYTSFNGYLGGPIGSIIGAILIFVIGWLVALGIAALVRGVLSKVNLNQRMNSSTGKTYDLEGIISKIVFWFIFIIAISGALSQLNLNSISAPFANMVNQVLAFIPNLIGAIALGVIGWVVATVARTAINAALAKTSMDERLSAQAGVKPMSSTIADMVYWFILLVVLTMVLGQLELDGLFAPLTNMVDKIFSFIPNILIAGVVFVVGYIIAKVVRGIVTNLVSTFNVQELASKAGLSEQNSLPNIAGSLAFLVVIIPTIIAALNALKIEVIARPATNMLNKIMEALPNIFMAVAILVVTFYVVRMVANIIKGLIENTQINQLPAKVGLQETMGDKKISDLVGYAIIFFAMLFAAIAAADLLGFEPISAIITMFIAFGANIILGAIILFIGFWLANIIAGVVERSEQGSQFLANIVRVLIMGLVLAMGLKAMGIADSIVNLAFGLTLGAVAVAFALSFGLGGQEAAARFLRKMQDKMDHERTEAKAKSALQPSSSTQEKVADSVRENTPSAASTPTTDLRTDVVDTPRVDTNDIYNSDNVLPGSGLNDDINK
;
A
#
# COMPACT_ATOMS: atom_id res chain seq x y z
N MET A 1 -36.59 -27.93 -80.77
CA MET A 1 -35.44 -28.02 -79.83
C MET A 1 -35.87 -28.83 -78.63
N ASN A 2 -35.26 -30.00 -78.42
CA ASN A 2 -35.74 -31.01 -77.48
C ASN A 2 -35.48 -30.59 -76.02
N PRO A 3 -36.49 -30.50 -75.14
CA PRO A 3 -36.32 -30.21 -73.72
C PRO A 3 -35.48 -31.26 -72.97
N MET A 4 -35.25 -32.44 -73.57
CA MET A 4 -34.41 -33.51 -73.02
C MET A 4 -32.91 -33.19 -73.02
N TYR A 5 -32.42 -32.43 -74.03
CA TYR A 5 -31.00 -32.05 -74.11
C TYR A 5 -30.63 -30.95 -73.12
N THR A 6 -31.56 -30.03 -72.84
CA THR A 6 -31.39 -28.99 -71.82
C THR A 6 -31.42 -29.55 -70.40
N SER A 7 -32.19 -30.62 -70.15
CA SER A 7 -32.20 -31.30 -68.85
C SER A 7 -30.91 -32.11 -68.62
N PHE A 8 -30.38 -32.81 -69.63
CA PHE A 8 -29.16 -33.61 -69.48
C PHE A 8 -27.90 -32.76 -69.21
N ASN A 9 -27.79 -31.59 -69.85
CA ASN A 9 -26.70 -30.64 -69.58
C ASN A 9 -26.83 -29.97 -68.20
N GLY A 10 -28.06 -29.86 -67.66
CA GLY A 10 -28.32 -29.41 -66.28
C GLY A 10 -27.91 -30.43 -65.21
N TYR A 11 -27.98 -31.74 -65.48
CA TYR A 11 -27.54 -32.78 -64.54
C TYR A 11 -26.01 -32.93 -64.48
N LEU A 12 -25.30 -32.67 -65.59
CA LEU A 12 -23.83 -32.63 -65.61
C LEU A 12 -23.25 -31.34 -64.98
N GLY A 13 -24.03 -30.26 -64.92
CA GLY A 13 -23.68 -29.03 -64.19
C GLY A 13 -24.11 -29.01 -62.72
N GLY A 14 -24.75 -30.06 -62.23
CA GLY A 14 -25.22 -30.19 -60.84
C GLY A 14 -24.15 -30.69 -59.87
N PRO A 15 -24.53 -31.03 -58.62
CA PRO A 15 -23.61 -31.50 -57.56
C PRO A 15 -22.70 -32.67 -57.98
N ILE A 16 -23.17 -33.51 -58.90
CA ILE A 16 -22.40 -34.65 -59.43
C ILE A 16 -21.22 -34.16 -60.30
N GLY A 17 -21.41 -33.10 -61.09
CA GLY A 17 -20.36 -32.50 -61.92
C GLY A 17 -19.24 -31.88 -61.09
N SER A 18 -19.58 -31.17 -60.01
CA SER A 18 -18.58 -30.65 -59.06
C SER A 18 -17.78 -31.75 -58.38
N ILE A 19 -18.41 -32.89 -58.07
CA ILE A 19 -17.72 -34.03 -57.44
C ILE A 19 -16.74 -34.67 -58.42
N ILE A 20 -17.16 -34.93 -59.66
CA ILE A 20 -16.28 -35.50 -60.68
C ILE A 20 -15.11 -34.54 -60.97
N GLY A 21 -15.40 -33.23 -61.08
CA GLY A 21 -14.38 -32.21 -61.25
C GLY A 21 -13.37 -32.18 -60.10
N ALA A 22 -13.84 -32.26 -58.86
CA ALA A 22 -12.98 -32.26 -57.68
C ALA A 22 -12.09 -33.52 -57.62
N ILE A 23 -12.63 -34.69 -57.95
CA ILE A 23 -11.86 -35.95 -58.01
C ILE A 23 -10.77 -35.86 -59.08
N LEU A 24 -11.09 -35.32 -60.26
CA LEU A 24 -10.11 -35.11 -61.32
C LEU A 24 -8.99 -34.15 -60.88
N ILE A 25 -9.35 -33.00 -60.28
CA ILE A 25 -8.38 -32.03 -59.75
C ILE A 25 -7.48 -32.66 -58.69
N PHE A 26 -8.05 -33.46 -57.79
CA PHE A 26 -7.30 -34.14 -56.73
C PHE A 26 -6.31 -35.17 -57.30
N VAL A 27 -6.76 -36.05 -58.20
CA VAL A 27 -5.91 -37.10 -58.80
C VAL A 27 -4.80 -36.49 -59.64
N ILE A 28 -5.12 -35.50 -60.49
CA ILE A 28 -4.13 -34.79 -61.30
C ILE A 28 -3.13 -34.06 -60.37
N GLY A 29 -3.62 -33.35 -59.37
CA GLY A 29 -2.79 -32.61 -58.43
C GLY A 29 -1.87 -33.52 -57.60
N TRP A 30 -2.32 -34.72 -57.23
CA TRP A 30 -1.47 -35.71 -56.56
C TRP A 30 -0.33 -36.21 -57.48
N LEU A 31 -0.63 -36.53 -58.74
CA LEU A 31 0.40 -36.92 -59.72
C LEU A 31 1.42 -35.80 -59.94
N VAL A 32 0.95 -34.55 -60.05
CA VAL A 32 1.80 -33.37 -60.18
C VAL A 32 2.68 -33.19 -58.94
N ALA A 33 2.14 -33.36 -57.73
CA ALA A 33 2.90 -33.28 -56.48
C ALA A 33 4.04 -34.30 -56.45
N LEU A 34 3.79 -35.53 -56.88
CA LEU A 34 4.79 -36.61 -56.89
C LEU A 34 5.91 -36.33 -57.90
N GLY A 35 5.55 -35.82 -59.09
CA GLY A 35 6.51 -35.42 -60.12
C GLY A 35 7.39 -34.25 -59.69
N ILE A 36 6.81 -33.17 -59.15
CA ILE A 36 7.58 -32.00 -58.70
C ILE A 36 8.46 -32.35 -57.50
N ALA A 37 7.98 -33.16 -56.54
CA ALA A 37 8.78 -33.58 -55.41
C ALA A 37 10.01 -34.41 -55.82
N ALA A 38 9.87 -35.29 -56.81
CA ALA A 38 10.97 -36.05 -57.38
C ALA A 38 11.98 -35.16 -58.12
N LEU A 39 11.48 -34.18 -58.88
CA LEU A 39 12.30 -33.17 -59.56
C LEU A 39 13.13 -32.38 -58.54
N VAL A 40 12.48 -31.84 -57.50
CA VAL A 40 13.15 -31.08 -56.44
C VAL A 40 14.22 -31.91 -55.75
N ARG A 41 13.94 -33.18 -55.45
CA ARG A 41 14.94 -34.10 -54.87
C ARG A 41 16.16 -34.28 -55.79
N GLY A 42 15.93 -34.45 -57.09
CA GLY A 42 17.00 -34.58 -58.09
C GLY A 42 17.84 -33.32 -58.26
N VAL A 43 17.25 -32.13 -58.10
CA VAL A 43 17.99 -30.86 -58.10
C VAL A 43 18.81 -30.72 -56.82
N LEU A 44 18.24 -31.01 -55.66
CA LEU A 44 18.92 -30.91 -54.37
C LEU A 44 20.12 -31.88 -54.27
N SER A 45 19.98 -33.10 -54.79
CA SER A 45 21.08 -34.07 -54.80
C SER A 45 22.23 -33.64 -55.72
N LYS A 46 21.95 -32.98 -56.85
CA LYS A 46 22.99 -32.38 -57.70
C LYS A 46 23.81 -31.29 -57.00
N VAL A 47 23.21 -30.58 -56.03
CA VAL A 47 23.88 -29.57 -55.22
C VAL A 47 24.68 -30.20 -54.06
N ASN A 48 24.56 -31.53 -53.88
CA ASN A 48 25.17 -32.31 -52.79
C ASN A 48 24.83 -31.73 -51.41
N LEU A 49 23.57 -31.34 -51.21
CA LEU A 49 23.12 -30.65 -50.00
C LEU A 49 23.34 -31.51 -48.75
N ASN A 50 23.01 -32.80 -48.81
CA ASN A 50 23.22 -33.72 -47.68
C ASN A 50 24.71 -33.79 -47.28
N GLN A 51 25.63 -33.85 -48.24
CA GLN A 51 27.05 -34.01 -47.95
C GLN A 51 27.67 -32.74 -47.33
N ARG A 52 27.28 -31.55 -47.82
CA ARG A 52 27.73 -30.26 -47.27
C ARG A 52 27.26 -30.02 -45.84
N MET A 53 26.07 -30.51 -45.49
CA MET A 53 25.54 -30.38 -44.13
C MET A 53 26.17 -31.42 -43.18
N ASN A 54 26.31 -32.66 -43.65
CA ASN A 54 26.86 -33.76 -42.84
C ASN A 54 28.33 -33.53 -42.49
N SER A 55 29.11 -32.86 -43.36
CA SER A 55 30.50 -32.49 -43.07
C SER A 55 30.64 -31.43 -41.98
N SER A 56 29.62 -30.58 -41.79
CA SER A 56 29.66 -29.48 -40.82
C SER A 56 29.05 -29.85 -39.46
N THR A 57 28.24 -30.91 -39.40
CA THR A 57 27.42 -31.25 -38.22
C THR A 57 27.80 -32.59 -37.58
N GLY A 58 28.59 -33.44 -38.27
CA GLY A 58 29.01 -34.75 -37.76
C GLY A 58 27.88 -35.78 -37.59
N LYS A 59 26.65 -35.43 -37.96
CA LYS A 59 25.46 -36.31 -37.96
C LYS A 59 24.90 -36.42 -39.38
N THR A 60 24.40 -37.60 -39.75
CA THR A 60 23.79 -37.85 -41.06
C THR A 60 22.33 -37.41 -41.07
N TYR A 61 22.03 -36.26 -41.67
CA TYR A 61 20.67 -35.82 -41.92
C TYR A 61 20.33 -35.99 -43.40
N ASP A 62 19.12 -36.51 -43.70
CA ASP A 62 18.58 -36.57 -45.06
C ASP A 62 17.70 -35.36 -45.35
N LEU A 63 18.33 -34.19 -45.47
CA LEU A 63 17.64 -32.94 -45.78
C LEU A 63 16.98 -32.97 -47.16
N GLU A 64 17.61 -33.63 -48.13
CA GLU A 64 17.06 -33.80 -49.48
C GLU A 64 15.71 -34.53 -49.45
N GLY A 65 15.61 -35.62 -48.69
CA GLY A 65 14.37 -36.35 -48.48
C GLY A 65 13.31 -35.56 -47.71
N ILE A 66 13.73 -34.81 -46.68
CA ILE A 66 12.82 -33.98 -45.87
C ILE A 66 12.23 -32.85 -46.73
N ILE A 67 13.05 -32.08 -47.44
CA ILE A 67 12.61 -30.96 -48.28
C ILE A 67 11.70 -31.47 -49.40
N SER A 68 12.06 -32.59 -50.05
CA SER A 68 11.21 -33.21 -51.08
C SER A 68 9.82 -33.60 -50.55
N LYS A 69 9.74 -34.19 -49.35
CA LYS A 69 8.45 -34.51 -48.70
C LYS A 69 7.65 -33.26 -48.34
N ILE A 70 8.29 -32.19 -47.88
CA ILE A 70 7.61 -30.92 -47.57
C ILE A 70 7.01 -30.33 -48.84
N VAL A 71 7.77 -30.30 -49.93
CA VAL A 71 7.28 -29.81 -51.24
C VAL A 71 6.13 -30.67 -51.76
N PHE A 72 6.23 -32.00 -51.61
CA PHE A 72 5.12 -32.91 -51.95
C PHE A 72 3.84 -32.53 -51.19
N TRP A 73 3.90 -32.43 -49.86
CA TRP A 73 2.75 -32.08 -49.03
C TRP A 73 2.20 -30.69 -49.36
N PHE A 74 3.07 -29.72 -49.63
CA PHE A 74 2.66 -28.37 -50.01
C PHE A 74 1.86 -28.38 -51.32
N ILE A 75 2.38 -29.01 -52.38
CA ILE A 75 1.69 -29.10 -53.68
C ILE A 75 0.41 -29.93 -53.57
N PHE A 76 0.42 -30.98 -52.74
CA PHE A 76 -0.77 -31.75 -52.44
C PHE A 76 -1.85 -30.93 -51.73
N ILE A 77 -1.47 -30.01 -50.83
CA ILE A 77 -2.40 -29.06 -50.21
C ILE A 77 -3.00 -28.08 -51.24
N ILE A 78 -2.23 -27.64 -52.24
CA ILE A 78 -2.75 -26.84 -53.38
C ILE A 78 -3.82 -27.66 -54.13
N ALA A 79 -3.53 -28.92 -54.42
CA ALA A 79 -4.46 -29.83 -55.10
C ALA A 79 -5.75 -30.06 -54.29
N ILE A 80 -5.61 -30.28 -52.98
CA ILE A 80 -6.75 -30.41 -52.05
C ILE A 80 -7.56 -29.12 -52.02
N SER A 81 -6.91 -27.95 -51.87
CA SER A 81 -7.59 -26.66 -51.84
C SER A 81 -8.39 -26.41 -53.13
N GLY A 82 -7.80 -26.71 -54.30
CA GLY A 82 -8.49 -26.62 -55.59
C GLY A 82 -9.67 -27.59 -55.72
N ALA A 83 -9.50 -28.84 -55.29
CA ALA A 83 -10.58 -29.84 -55.29
C ALA A 83 -11.73 -29.44 -54.36
N LEU A 84 -11.43 -28.93 -53.15
CA LEU A 84 -12.43 -28.43 -52.21
C LEU A 84 -13.14 -27.17 -52.73
N SER A 85 -12.42 -26.28 -53.42
CA SER A 85 -13.00 -25.12 -54.08
C SER A 85 -13.98 -25.54 -55.18
N GLN A 86 -13.68 -26.59 -55.93
CA GLN A 86 -14.58 -27.13 -56.97
C GLN A 86 -15.87 -27.72 -56.38
N LEU A 87 -15.82 -28.20 -55.13
CA LEU A 87 -16.99 -28.65 -54.38
C LEU A 87 -17.80 -27.50 -53.75
N ASN A 88 -17.43 -26.23 -53.98
CA ASN A 88 -17.98 -25.06 -53.30
C ASN A 88 -17.84 -25.11 -51.76
N LEU A 89 -16.80 -25.79 -51.25
CA LEU A 89 -16.49 -25.85 -49.83
C LEU A 89 -15.58 -24.68 -49.40
N ASN A 90 -15.97 -23.45 -49.74
CA ASN A 90 -15.15 -22.25 -49.57
C ASN A 90 -14.69 -22.03 -48.11
N SER A 91 -15.54 -22.35 -47.13
CA SER A 91 -15.20 -22.25 -45.71
C SER A 91 -14.03 -23.16 -45.30
N ILE A 92 -13.82 -24.26 -46.02
CA ILE A 92 -12.75 -25.22 -45.77
C ILE A 92 -11.56 -24.94 -46.69
N SER A 93 -11.79 -24.60 -47.96
CA SER A 93 -10.70 -24.37 -48.92
C SER A 93 -9.96 -23.04 -48.71
N ALA A 94 -10.63 -22.01 -48.19
CA ALA A 94 -10.05 -20.67 -48.02
C ALA A 94 -8.85 -20.64 -47.05
N PRO A 95 -8.88 -21.26 -45.85
CA PRO A 95 -7.70 -21.34 -44.98
C PRO A 95 -6.49 -22.00 -45.66
N PHE A 96 -6.70 -23.09 -46.41
CA PHE A 96 -5.62 -23.76 -47.15
C PHE A 96 -5.08 -22.89 -48.29
N ALA A 97 -5.96 -22.22 -49.03
CA ALA A 97 -5.57 -21.29 -50.09
C ALA A 97 -4.74 -20.11 -49.52
N ASN A 98 -5.15 -19.57 -48.37
CA ASN A 98 -4.43 -18.50 -47.69
C ASN A 98 -3.04 -18.96 -47.23
N MET A 99 -2.93 -20.17 -46.65
CA MET A 99 -1.63 -20.74 -46.27
C MET A 99 -0.71 -20.93 -47.49
N VAL A 100 -1.26 -21.43 -48.61
CA VAL A 100 -0.51 -21.55 -49.87
C VAL A 100 -0.02 -20.18 -50.34
N ASN A 101 -0.90 -19.19 -50.40
CA ASN A 101 -0.54 -17.84 -50.83
C ASN A 101 0.52 -17.22 -49.90
N GLN A 102 0.43 -17.45 -48.59
CA GLN A 102 1.41 -16.97 -47.62
C GLN A 102 2.79 -17.63 -47.82
N VAL A 103 2.84 -18.94 -48.05
CA VAL A 103 4.10 -19.63 -48.35
C VAL A 103 4.69 -19.20 -49.70
N LEU A 104 3.85 -18.97 -50.71
CA LEU A 104 4.31 -18.46 -52.02
C LEU A 104 4.86 -17.04 -51.91
N ALA A 105 4.22 -16.17 -51.12
CA ALA A 105 4.72 -14.83 -50.81
C ALA A 105 6.03 -14.86 -50.00
N PHE A 106 6.20 -15.89 -49.15
CA PHE A 106 7.43 -16.10 -48.39
C PHE A 106 8.63 -16.44 -49.27
N ILE A 107 8.47 -17.06 -50.45
CA ILE A 107 9.61 -17.46 -51.31
C ILE A 107 10.42 -16.23 -51.79
N PRO A 108 9.82 -15.21 -52.43
CA PRO A 108 10.53 -13.98 -52.78
C PRO A 108 11.15 -13.28 -51.56
N ASN A 109 10.40 -13.20 -50.46
CA ASN A 109 10.83 -12.57 -49.21
C ASN A 109 12.02 -13.30 -48.58
N LEU A 110 12.04 -14.63 -48.62
CA LEU A 110 13.14 -15.46 -48.14
C LEU A 110 14.41 -15.24 -48.95
N ILE A 111 14.30 -15.16 -50.27
CA ILE A 111 15.44 -14.86 -51.14
C ILE A 111 15.98 -13.46 -50.83
N GLY A 112 15.09 -12.47 -50.69
CA GLY A 112 15.45 -11.11 -50.30
C GLY A 112 16.14 -11.05 -48.94
N ALA A 113 15.63 -11.76 -47.95
CA ALA A 113 16.17 -11.85 -46.60
C ALA A 113 17.56 -12.50 -46.57
N ILE A 114 17.76 -13.59 -47.33
CA ILE A 114 19.07 -14.23 -47.48
C ILE A 114 20.07 -13.27 -48.13
N ALA A 115 19.68 -12.61 -49.22
CA ALA A 115 20.54 -11.63 -49.89
C ALA A 115 20.93 -10.48 -48.96
N LEU A 116 19.95 -9.93 -48.23
CA LEU A 116 20.15 -8.87 -47.25
C LEU A 116 21.06 -9.31 -46.09
N GLY A 117 20.89 -10.53 -45.60
CA GLY A 117 21.74 -11.10 -44.55
C GLY A 117 23.19 -11.26 -44.99
N VAL A 118 23.43 -11.74 -46.22
CA VAL A 118 24.78 -11.86 -46.78
C VAL A 118 25.42 -10.47 -46.95
N ILE A 119 24.69 -9.51 -47.54
CA ILE A 119 25.15 -8.13 -47.70
C ILE A 119 25.48 -7.53 -46.32
N GLY A 120 24.59 -7.67 -45.35
CA GLY A 120 24.77 -7.14 -44.01
C GLY A 120 25.91 -7.79 -43.24
N TRP A 121 26.15 -9.09 -43.42
CA TRP A 121 27.33 -9.78 -42.86
C TRP A 121 28.65 -9.21 -43.43
N VAL A 122 28.70 -8.95 -44.73
CA VAL A 122 29.85 -8.28 -45.37
C VAL A 122 30.03 -6.88 -44.80
N VAL A 123 28.95 -6.09 -44.72
CA VAL A 123 28.97 -4.73 -44.15
C VAL A 123 29.47 -4.74 -42.70
N ALA A 124 28.97 -5.65 -41.86
CA ALA A 124 29.40 -5.79 -40.47
C ALA A 124 30.89 -6.12 -40.37
N THR A 125 31.39 -7.03 -41.21
CA THR A 125 32.80 -7.44 -41.22
C THR A 125 33.72 -6.30 -41.68
N VAL A 126 33.30 -5.55 -42.70
CA VAL A 126 34.02 -4.36 -43.17
C VAL A 126 34.05 -3.29 -42.09
N ALA A 127 32.91 -3.01 -41.45
CA ALA A 127 32.81 -2.03 -40.37
C ALA A 127 33.68 -2.41 -39.17
N ARG A 128 33.68 -3.68 -38.75
CA ARG A 128 34.57 -4.20 -37.69
C ARG A 128 36.03 -3.87 -37.98
N THR A 129 36.46 -4.16 -39.21
CA THR A 129 37.85 -3.95 -39.63
C THR A 129 38.20 -2.46 -39.68
N ALA A 130 37.31 -1.63 -40.22
CA ALA A 130 37.49 -0.18 -40.29
C ALA A 130 37.57 0.46 -38.91
N ILE A 131 36.70 0.08 -37.98
CA ILE A 131 36.68 0.59 -36.60
C ILE A 131 37.92 0.16 -35.85
N ASN A 132 38.34 -1.11 -35.98
CA ASN A 132 39.55 -1.59 -35.33
C ASN A 132 40.79 -0.83 -35.85
N ALA A 133 40.87 -0.59 -37.17
CA ALA A 133 41.93 0.21 -37.77
C ALA A 133 41.92 1.68 -37.32
N ALA A 134 40.74 2.28 -37.11
CA ALA A 134 40.60 3.64 -36.62
C ALA A 134 40.98 3.76 -35.13
N LEU A 135 40.55 2.81 -34.30
CA LEU A 135 40.85 2.80 -32.87
C LEU A 135 42.31 2.49 -32.57
N ALA A 136 42.96 1.63 -33.36
CA ALA A 136 44.39 1.36 -33.26
C ALA A 136 45.27 2.60 -33.53
N LYS A 137 44.75 3.62 -34.24
CA LYS A 137 45.43 4.92 -34.38
C LYS A 137 45.35 5.80 -33.13
N THR A 138 44.52 5.45 -32.16
CA THR A 138 44.35 6.20 -30.91
C THR A 138 45.20 5.58 -29.81
N SER A 139 45.81 6.38 -28.94
CA SER A 139 46.60 5.89 -27.80
C SER A 139 45.77 5.28 -26.65
N MET A 140 44.54 4.84 -26.93
CA MET A 140 43.60 4.36 -25.91
C MET A 140 44.07 3.02 -25.34
N ASP A 141 44.53 2.12 -26.21
CA ASP A 141 45.01 0.80 -25.82
C ASP A 141 46.30 0.90 -24.99
N GLU A 142 47.27 1.73 -25.37
CA GLU A 142 48.51 1.95 -24.61
C GLU A 142 48.25 2.43 -23.17
N ARG A 143 47.30 3.36 -23.00
CA ARG A 143 47.00 3.96 -21.69
C ARG A 143 46.23 3.03 -20.76
N LEU A 144 45.37 2.16 -21.30
CA LEU A 144 44.55 1.23 -20.51
C LEU A 144 45.25 -0.11 -20.26
N SER A 145 46.04 -0.61 -21.21
CA SER A 145 46.75 -1.89 -21.08
C SER A 145 47.94 -1.81 -20.11
N ALA A 146 48.61 -0.65 -20.04
CA ALA A 146 49.74 -0.41 -19.15
C ALA A 146 49.41 -0.51 -17.65
N GLN A 147 48.13 -0.34 -17.27
CA GLN A 147 47.71 -0.37 -15.86
C GLN A 147 46.98 -1.64 -15.44
N ALA A 148 46.59 -2.52 -16.38
CA ALA A 148 45.67 -3.61 -16.02
C ALA A 148 45.86 -4.96 -16.75
N GLY A 149 46.81 -5.13 -17.68
CA GLY A 149 47.06 -6.45 -18.31
C GLY A 149 45.85 -7.07 -19.02
N VAL A 150 44.84 -6.25 -19.35
CA VAL A 150 43.59 -6.66 -20.00
C VAL A 150 43.74 -6.54 -21.52
N LYS A 151 43.00 -7.36 -22.27
CA LYS A 151 42.95 -7.34 -23.73
C LYS A 151 42.66 -5.91 -24.27
N PRO A 152 43.21 -5.53 -25.44
CA PRO A 152 43.01 -4.20 -26.01
C PRO A 152 41.52 -3.92 -26.24
N MET A 153 41.04 -2.81 -25.69
CA MET A 153 39.63 -2.40 -25.68
C MET A 153 39.14 -2.14 -27.12
N SER A 154 40.03 -1.71 -28.01
CA SER A 154 39.73 -1.50 -29.44
C SER A 154 39.10 -2.73 -30.11
N SER A 155 39.65 -3.92 -29.87
CA SER A 155 39.15 -5.19 -30.40
C SER A 155 37.75 -5.50 -29.87
N THR A 156 37.51 -5.26 -28.58
CA THR A 156 36.21 -5.50 -27.96
C THR A 156 35.15 -4.53 -28.47
N ILE A 157 35.50 -3.25 -28.68
CA ILE A 157 34.60 -2.25 -29.26
C ILE A 157 34.28 -2.62 -30.72
N ALA A 158 35.27 -2.99 -31.52
CA ALA A 158 35.05 -3.42 -32.90
C ALA A 158 34.13 -4.66 -32.97
N ASP A 159 34.31 -5.61 -32.05
CA ASP A 159 33.48 -6.81 -31.95
C ASP A 159 32.04 -6.47 -31.52
N MET A 160 31.88 -5.55 -30.56
CA MET A 160 30.55 -5.05 -30.18
C MET A 160 29.84 -4.39 -31.36
N VAL A 161 30.54 -3.57 -32.14
CA VAL A 161 29.95 -2.93 -33.32
C VAL A 161 29.61 -3.95 -34.41
N TYR A 162 30.45 -4.98 -34.62
CA TYR A 162 30.12 -6.09 -35.52
C TYR A 162 28.80 -6.75 -35.12
N TRP A 163 28.66 -7.14 -33.85
CA TRP A 163 27.44 -7.78 -33.35
C TRP A 163 26.25 -6.84 -33.38
N PHE A 164 26.44 -5.54 -33.10
CA PHE A 164 25.38 -4.55 -33.20
C PHE A 164 24.89 -4.37 -34.63
N ILE A 165 25.79 -4.23 -35.61
CA ILE A 165 25.43 -4.15 -37.03
C ILE A 165 24.76 -5.45 -37.46
N LEU A 166 25.27 -6.61 -37.05
CA LEU A 166 24.64 -7.89 -37.33
C LEU A 166 23.23 -7.97 -36.74
N LEU A 167 23.01 -7.41 -35.54
CA LEU A 167 21.69 -7.34 -34.90
C LEU A 167 20.74 -6.41 -35.67
N VAL A 168 21.20 -5.25 -36.15
CA VAL A 168 20.42 -4.36 -37.02
C VAL A 168 20.11 -5.02 -38.36
N VAL A 169 21.08 -5.68 -38.97
CA VAL A 169 20.88 -6.46 -40.20
C VAL A 169 19.87 -7.57 -39.95
N LEU A 170 19.96 -8.26 -38.80
CA LEU A 170 19.02 -9.29 -38.42
C LEU A 170 17.60 -8.72 -38.31
N THR A 171 17.39 -7.55 -37.70
CA THR A 171 16.05 -6.94 -37.67
C THR A 171 15.54 -6.61 -39.07
N MET A 172 16.41 -6.13 -39.97
CA MET A 172 16.04 -5.89 -41.37
C MET A 172 15.71 -7.19 -42.14
N VAL A 173 16.50 -8.25 -41.92
CA VAL A 173 16.27 -9.59 -42.50
C VAL A 173 14.94 -10.15 -42.02
N LEU A 174 14.64 -10.01 -40.73
CA LEU A 174 13.38 -10.47 -40.14
C LEU A 174 12.18 -9.64 -40.60
N GLY A 175 12.34 -8.32 -40.79
CA GLY A 175 11.32 -7.47 -41.39
C GLY A 175 11.03 -7.85 -42.84
N GLN A 176 12.07 -8.20 -43.62
CA GLN A 176 11.91 -8.71 -44.99
C GLN A 176 11.12 -10.03 -45.03
N LEU A 177 11.16 -10.83 -43.97
CA LEU A 177 10.36 -12.05 -43.82
C LEU A 177 8.92 -11.79 -43.35
N GLU A 178 8.51 -10.52 -43.23
CA GLU A 178 7.18 -10.07 -42.75
C GLU A 178 6.85 -10.58 -41.33
N LEU A 179 7.87 -10.71 -40.48
CA LEU A 179 7.72 -11.17 -39.09
C LEU A 179 7.52 -10.01 -38.09
N ASP A 180 6.95 -8.90 -38.54
CA ASP A 180 6.95 -7.60 -37.85
C ASP A 180 6.36 -7.67 -36.42
N GLY A 181 5.30 -8.47 -36.22
CA GLY A 181 4.62 -8.60 -34.94
C GLY A 181 5.44 -9.30 -33.84
N LEU A 182 6.36 -10.19 -34.23
CA LEU A 182 7.11 -11.01 -33.26
C LEU A 182 8.39 -10.34 -32.77
N PHE A 183 8.92 -9.37 -33.53
CA PHE A 183 10.21 -8.74 -33.26
C PHE A 183 10.12 -7.25 -32.96
N ALA A 184 8.92 -6.69 -32.82
CA ALA A 184 8.71 -5.32 -32.37
C ALA A 184 9.47 -4.97 -31.06
N PRO A 185 9.58 -5.86 -30.05
CA PRO A 185 10.43 -5.59 -28.89
C PRO A 185 11.91 -5.44 -29.25
N LEU A 186 12.42 -6.23 -30.20
CA LEU A 186 13.81 -6.18 -30.64
C LEU A 186 14.12 -4.91 -31.44
N THR A 187 13.21 -4.49 -32.34
CA THR A 187 13.35 -3.22 -33.07
C THR A 187 13.33 -2.04 -32.10
N ASN A 188 12.42 -2.03 -31.13
CA ASN A 188 12.38 -1.03 -30.06
C ASN A 188 13.69 -0.97 -29.23
N MET A 189 14.36 -2.11 -29.01
CA MET A 189 15.66 -2.13 -28.34
C MET A 189 16.76 -1.49 -29.20
N VAL A 190 16.78 -1.78 -30.51
CA VAL A 190 17.68 -1.15 -31.46
C VAL A 190 17.47 0.37 -31.49
N ASP A 191 16.23 0.82 -31.60
CA ASP A 191 15.87 2.24 -31.61
C ASP A 191 16.28 2.94 -30.30
N LYS A 192 16.08 2.26 -29.16
CA LYS A 192 16.57 2.76 -27.86
C LYS A 192 18.08 2.92 -27.83
N ILE A 193 18.84 1.95 -28.34
CA ILE A 193 20.31 2.02 -28.40
C ILE A 193 20.75 3.20 -29.28
N PHE A 194 20.13 3.42 -30.44
CA PHE A 194 20.42 4.58 -31.28
C PHE A 194 20.08 5.90 -30.59
N SER A 195 18.94 5.98 -29.90
CA SER A 195 18.56 7.17 -29.14
C SER A 195 19.51 7.45 -27.97
N PHE A 196 20.21 6.43 -27.48
CA PHE A 196 21.17 6.56 -26.39
C PHE A 196 22.45 7.28 -26.83
N ILE A 197 22.84 7.20 -28.11
CA ILE A 197 24.08 7.82 -28.61
C ILE A 197 24.05 9.35 -28.44
N PRO A 198 23.04 10.10 -28.95
CA PRO A 198 22.92 11.53 -28.68
C PRO A 198 22.79 11.85 -27.19
N ASN A 199 22.01 11.05 -26.45
CA ASN A 199 21.74 11.27 -25.04
C ASN A 199 23.02 11.13 -24.17
N ILE A 200 23.90 10.18 -24.49
CA ILE A 200 25.22 10.04 -23.82
C ILE A 200 26.03 11.33 -23.99
N LEU A 201 26.07 11.90 -25.19
CA LEU A 201 26.83 13.12 -25.44
C LEU A 201 26.26 14.29 -24.63
N ILE A 202 24.94 14.47 -24.63
CA ILE A 202 24.27 15.52 -23.84
C ILE A 202 24.53 15.32 -22.34
N ALA A 203 24.35 14.09 -21.84
CA ALA A 203 24.60 13.75 -20.44
C ALA A 203 26.07 13.98 -20.04
N GLY A 204 27.01 13.62 -20.92
CA GLY A 204 28.44 13.86 -20.72
C GLY A 204 28.76 15.34 -20.60
N VAL A 205 28.21 16.18 -21.48
CA VAL A 205 28.36 17.64 -21.40
C VAL A 205 27.77 18.18 -20.10
N VAL A 206 26.53 17.80 -19.75
CA VAL A 206 25.86 18.22 -18.51
C VAL A 206 26.69 17.85 -17.28
N PHE A 207 27.20 16.62 -17.23
CA PHE A 207 28.02 16.15 -16.13
C PHE A 207 29.34 16.92 -16.02
N VAL A 208 30.05 17.14 -17.13
CA VAL A 208 31.31 17.89 -17.14
C VAL A 208 31.10 19.33 -16.67
N VAL A 209 30.07 20.01 -17.21
CA VAL A 209 29.74 21.38 -16.82
C VAL A 209 29.39 21.45 -15.34
N GLY A 210 28.49 20.59 -14.87
CA GLY A 210 28.11 20.60 -13.45
C GLY A 210 29.22 20.16 -12.50
N TYR A 211 30.14 19.28 -12.93
CA TYR A 211 31.34 18.95 -12.16
C TYR A 211 32.27 20.17 -12.01
N ILE A 212 32.47 20.94 -13.08
CA ILE A 212 33.24 22.19 -13.03
C ILE A 212 32.58 23.18 -12.05
N ILE A 213 31.26 23.37 -12.15
CA ILE A 213 30.51 24.24 -11.24
C ILE A 213 30.66 23.77 -9.79
N ALA A 214 30.48 22.47 -9.53
CA ALA A 214 30.64 21.90 -8.20
C ALA A 214 32.04 22.13 -7.63
N LYS A 215 33.09 21.99 -8.45
CA LYS A 215 34.48 22.25 -8.04
C LYS A 215 34.72 23.73 -7.72
N VAL A 216 34.14 24.64 -8.50
CA VAL A 216 34.20 26.09 -8.24
C VAL A 216 33.48 26.42 -6.94
N VAL A 217 32.25 25.92 -6.75
CA VAL A 217 31.47 26.12 -5.52
C VAL A 217 32.19 25.60 -4.30
N ARG A 218 32.80 24.41 -4.37
CA ARG A 218 33.65 23.87 -3.30
C ARG A 218 34.78 24.83 -2.91
N GLY A 219 35.52 25.33 -3.89
CA GLY A 219 36.63 26.26 -3.66
C GLY A 219 36.16 27.56 -3.01
N ILE A 220 35.05 28.12 -3.49
CA ILE A 220 34.45 29.32 -2.92
C ILE A 220 34.02 29.09 -1.47
N VAL A 221 33.30 28.00 -1.18
CA VAL A 221 32.80 27.70 0.17
C VAL A 221 33.95 27.40 1.13
N THR A 222 34.95 26.61 0.73
CA THR A 222 36.13 26.38 1.58
C THR A 222 36.84 27.68 1.92
N ASN A 223 37.07 28.55 0.93
CA ASN A 223 37.76 29.83 1.15
C ASN A 223 36.95 30.80 2.03
N LEU A 224 35.62 30.85 1.86
CA LEU A 224 34.75 31.67 2.69
C LEU A 224 34.77 31.17 4.15
N VAL A 225 34.60 29.87 4.37
CA VAL A 225 34.56 29.28 5.72
C VAL A 225 35.91 29.39 6.42
N SER A 226 37.03 29.33 5.69
CA SER A 226 38.35 29.58 6.28
C SER A 226 38.59 31.06 6.62
N THR A 227 37.90 31.98 5.95
CA THR A 227 37.99 33.42 6.25
C THR A 227 37.23 33.78 7.51
N PHE A 228 36.14 33.08 7.82
CA PHE A 228 35.44 33.20 9.08
C PHE A 228 36.18 32.39 10.16
N ASN A 229 36.35 32.94 11.37
CA ASN A 229 36.96 32.24 12.53
C ASN A 229 36.06 31.12 13.12
N VAL A 230 35.40 30.32 12.26
CA VAL A 230 34.51 29.23 12.66
C VAL A 230 35.27 28.10 13.36
N GLN A 231 36.58 28.00 13.10
CA GLN A 231 37.48 27.05 13.76
C GLN A 231 37.50 27.24 15.29
N GLU A 232 37.40 28.47 15.78
CA GLU A 232 37.41 28.78 17.23
C GLU A 232 36.09 28.37 17.91
N LEU A 233 34.99 28.43 17.17
CA LEU A 233 33.68 27.94 17.63
C LEU A 233 33.63 26.41 17.62
N ALA A 234 34.23 25.77 16.62
CA ALA A 234 34.29 24.31 16.50
C ALA A 234 35.20 23.67 17.56
N SER A 235 36.34 24.29 17.88
CA SER A 235 37.22 23.81 18.94
C SER A 235 36.56 23.95 20.33
N LYS A 236 35.81 25.04 20.59
CA LYS A 236 34.97 25.19 21.79
C LYS A 236 33.86 24.14 21.89
N ALA A 237 33.42 23.58 20.76
CA ALA A 237 32.45 22.49 20.69
C ALA A 237 33.10 21.08 20.78
N GLY A 238 34.42 20.98 20.96
CA GLY A 238 35.14 19.71 21.10
C GLY A 238 35.38 18.96 19.78
N LEU A 239 35.19 19.60 18.63
CA LEU A 239 35.53 19.02 17.33
C LEU A 239 37.05 19.09 17.11
N SER A 240 37.67 17.93 16.86
CA SER A 240 39.12 17.80 16.73
C SER A 240 39.66 18.48 15.46
N GLU A 241 40.84 19.11 15.58
CA GLU A 241 41.52 19.84 14.50
C GLU A 241 41.90 19.00 13.28
N GLN A 242 41.84 17.67 13.39
CA GLN A 242 42.31 16.76 12.35
C GLN A 242 41.49 16.83 11.06
N ASN A 243 40.22 17.26 11.12
CA ASN A 243 39.43 17.61 9.95
C ASN A 243 39.09 19.10 9.99
N SER A 244 39.77 19.92 9.18
CA SER A 244 39.46 21.35 9.12
C SER A 244 38.02 21.55 8.59
N LEU A 245 37.18 22.19 9.41
CA LEU A 245 35.78 22.53 9.10
C LEU A 245 35.59 23.15 7.70
N PRO A 246 36.51 24.00 7.18
CA PRO A 246 36.42 24.53 5.82
C PRO A 246 36.43 23.47 4.71
N ASN A 247 37.18 22.37 4.89
CA ASN A 247 37.23 21.28 3.93
C ASN A 247 35.94 20.46 3.93
N ILE A 248 35.35 20.25 5.11
CA ILE A 248 34.04 19.60 5.26
C ILE A 248 32.96 20.47 4.63
N ALA A 249 32.92 21.77 4.93
CA ALA A 249 31.94 22.68 4.35
C ALA A 249 32.04 22.71 2.81
N GLY A 250 33.26 22.74 2.27
CA GLY A 250 33.48 22.69 0.82
C GLY A 250 33.08 21.36 0.19
N SER A 251 33.35 20.22 0.84
CA SER A 251 32.93 18.91 0.32
C SER A 251 31.42 18.73 0.38
N LEU A 252 30.75 19.25 1.40
CA LEU A 252 29.29 19.29 1.47
C LEU A 252 28.70 20.18 0.38
N ALA A 253 29.26 21.36 0.15
CA ALA A 253 28.83 22.24 -0.94
C ALA A 253 29.05 21.59 -2.32
N PHE A 254 30.17 20.86 -2.51
CA PHE A 254 30.38 20.03 -3.69
C PHE A 254 29.26 19.00 -3.86
N LEU A 255 28.91 18.29 -2.78
CA LEU A 255 27.86 17.27 -2.78
C LEU A 255 26.49 17.84 -3.19
N VAL A 256 26.15 19.01 -2.64
CA VAL A 256 24.89 19.71 -2.91
C VAL A 256 24.75 20.08 -4.38
N VAL A 257 25.85 20.39 -5.08
CA VAL A 257 25.81 20.72 -6.52
C VAL A 257 25.94 19.47 -7.40
N ILE A 258 26.76 18.50 -7.01
CA ILE A 258 27.05 17.32 -7.83
C ILE A 258 25.87 16.36 -7.87
N ILE A 259 25.09 16.20 -6.79
CA ILE A 259 23.93 15.30 -6.77
C ILE A 259 22.88 15.74 -7.81
N PRO A 260 22.40 17.01 -7.82
CA PRO A 260 21.51 17.50 -8.87
C PRO A 260 22.13 17.39 -10.27
N THR A 261 23.45 17.61 -10.40
CA THR A 261 24.16 17.47 -11.67
C THR A 261 24.11 16.03 -12.19
N ILE A 262 24.35 15.04 -11.33
CA ILE A 262 24.26 13.62 -11.68
C ILE A 262 22.84 13.28 -12.10
N ILE A 263 21.84 13.74 -11.36
CA ILE A 263 20.43 13.53 -11.70
C ILE A 263 20.09 14.17 -13.04
N ALA A 264 20.55 15.39 -13.31
CA ALA A 264 20.38 16.08 -14.59
C ALA A 264 21.05 15.32 -15.74
N ALA A 265 22.25 14.78 -15.53
CA ALA A 265 22.94 13.94 -16.51
C ALA A 265 22.18 12.63 -16.77
N LEU A 266 21.65 11.97 -15.72
CA LEU A 266 20.82 10.76 -15.85
C LEU A 266 19.48 11.04 -16.58
N ASN A 267 18.89 12.20 -16.34
CA ASN A 267 17.70 12.68 -17.08
C ASN A 267 18.04 12.94 -18.56
N ALA A 268 19.17 13.59 -18.84
CA ALA A 268 19.66 13.77 -20.20
C ALA A 268 19.95 12.43 -20.91
N LEU A 269 20.39 11.42 -20.14
CA LEU A 269 20.57 10.04 -20.60
C LEU A 269 19.25 9.29 -20.84
N LYS A 270 18.11 9.91 -20.48
CA LYS A 270 16.74 9.36 -20.52
C LYS A 270 16.57 8.07 -19.71
N ILE A 271 17.29 7.93 -18.59
CA ILE A 271 17.13 6.81 -17.66
C ILE A 271 16.15 7.18 -16.54
N GLU A 272 14.88 7.38 -16.90
CA GLU A 272 13.85 7.87 -15.98
C GLU A 272 13.63 6.96 -14.77
N VAL A 273 13.81 5.65 -14.93
CA VAL A 273 13.65 4.65 -13.88
C VAL A 273 14.61 4.85 -12.70
N ILE A 274 15.77 5.48 -12.94
CA ILE A 274 16.74 5.82 -11.88
C ILE A 274 16.61 7.30 -11.48
N ALA A 275 16.46 8.17 -12.47
CA ALA A 275 16.49 9.61 -12.23
C ALA A 275 15.25 10.11 -11.45
N ARG A 276 14.06 9.52 -11.66
CA ARG A 276 12.84 9.94 -10.94
C ARG A 276 12.93 9.71 -9.42
N PRO A 277 13.22 8.49 -8.91
CA PRO A 277 13.41 8.30 -7.47
C PRO A 277 14.49 9.21 -6.89
N ALA A 278 15.62 9.38 -7.58
CA ALA A 278 16.71 10.25 -7.13
C ALA A 278 16.27 11.73 -7.06
N THR A 279 15.51 12.22 -8.04
CA THR A 279 14.94 13.59 -8.03
C THR A 279 13.97 13.76 -6.86
N ASN A 280 13.10 12.79 -6.61
CA ASN A 280 12.16 12.84 -5.49
C ASN A 280 12.88 12.87 -4.14
N MET A 281 13.97 12.10 -3.99
CA MET A 281 14.79 12.13 -2.79
C MET A 281 15.48 13.48 -2.61
N LEU A 282 16.05 14.04 -3.68
CA LEU A 282 16.66 15.36 -3.65
C LEU A 282 15.64 16.43 -3.24
N ASN A 283 14.43 16.40 -3.81
CA ASN A 283 13.36 17.34 -3.46
C ASN A 283 12.97 17.22 -1.98
N LYS A 284 12.80 15.99 -1.46
CA LYS A 284 12.55 15.78 -0.03
C LYS A 284 13.68 16.33 0.86
N ILE A 285 14.94 16.18 0.45
CA ILE A 285 16.08 16.74 1.19
C ILE A 285 16.05 18.28 1.13
N MET A 286 15.76 18.87 -0.03
CA MET A 286 15.65 20.32 -0.19
C MET A 286 14.49 20.92 0.60
N GLU A 287 13.35 20.23 0.66
CA GLU A 287 12.18 20.62 1.47
C GLU A 287 12.45 20.46 2.98
N ALA A 288 13.25 19.46 3.38
CA ALA A 288 13.62 19.26 4.77
C ALA A 288 14.56 20.36 5.29
N LEU A 289 15.40 20.97 4.44
CA LEU A 289 16.36 22.01 4.86
C LEU A 289 15.70 23.20 5.58
N PRO A 290 14.69 23.91 5.00
CA PRO A 290 13.95 24.95 5.71
C PRO A 290 13.30 24.47 7.00
N ASN A 291 12.70 23.28 6.98
CA ASN A 291 11.99 22.71 8.13
C ASN A 291 12.96 22.39 9.29
N ILE A 292 14.18 21.97 9.00
CA ILE A 292 15.24 21.76 10.01
C ILE A 292 15.56 23.07 10.72
N PHE A 293 15.77 24.16 9.98
CA PHE A 293 16.03 25.46 10.61
C PHE A 293 14.87 25.92 11.49
N MET A 294 13.63 25.75 11.00
CA MET A 294 12.44 26.11 11.76
C MET A 294 12.26 25.23 13.02
N ALA A 295 12.54 23.93 12.94
CA ALA A 295 12.47 23.01 14.07
C ALA A 295 13.49 23.39 15.15
N VAL A 296 14.74 23.68 14.75
CA VAL A 296 15.78 24.18 15.67
C VAL A 296 15.37 25.51 16.29
N ALA A 297 14.83 26.44 15.48
CA ALA A 297 14.35 27.73 15.98
C ALA A 297 13.25 27.55 17.03
N ILE A 298 12.26 26.68 16.80
CA ILE A 298 11.18 26.37 17.75
C ILE A 298 11.76 25.83 19.07
N LEU A 299 12.70 24.89 19.02
CA LEU A 299 13.32 24.33 20.23
C LEU A 299 14.09 25.39 21.02
N VAL A 300 14.91 26.20 20.34
CA VAL A 300 15.70 27.25 20.98
C VAL A 300 14.80 28.32 21.59
N VAL A 301 13.84 28.83 20.83
CA VAL A 301 12.90 29.86 21.29
C VAL A 301 12.08 29.34 22.48
N THR A 302 11.55 28.12 22.39
CA THR A 302 10.78 27.52 23.48
C THR A 302 11.64 27.37 24.74
N PHE A 303 12.88 26.90 24.62
CA PHE A 303 13.79 26.78 25.75
C PHE A 303 14.00 28.12 26.47
N TYR A 304 14.29 29.20 25.73
CA TYR A 304 14.52 30.51 26.33
C TYR A 304 13.26 31.10 26.96
N VAL A 305 12.12 31.06 26.24
CA VAL A 305 10.85 31.61 26.73
C VAL A 305 10.37 30.86 27.96
N VAL A 306 10.36 29.53 27.90
CA VAL A 306 9.88 28.70 29.03
C VAL A 306 10.81 28.82 30.22
N ARG A 307 12.13 28.90 30.01
CA ARG A 307 13.07 29.12 31.12
C ARG A 307 12.77 30.42 31.86
N MET A 308 12.42 31.50 31.14
CA MET A 308 12.00 32.75 31.75
C MET A 308 10.73 32.57 32.59
N VAL A 309 9.71 31.92 32.02
CA VAL A 309 8.43 31.63 32.70
C VAL A 309 8.63 30.74 33.93
N ALA A 310 9.43 29.68 33.83
CA ALA A 310 9.73 28.77 34.92
C ALA A 310 10.45 29.46 36.09
N ASN A 311 11.37 30.39 35.79
CA ASN A 311 12.03 31.19 36.83
C ASN A 311 11.05 32.14 37.55
N ILE A 312 10.11 32.75 36.82
CA ILE A 312 9.06 33.59 37.42
C ILE A 312 8.18 32.74 38.34
N ILE A 313 7.71 31.58 37.87
CA ILE A 313 6.87 30.66 38.65
C ILE A 313 7.62 30.15 39.88
N LYS A 314 8.90 29.78 39.73
CA LYS A 314 9.77 29.39 40.84
C LYS A 314 9.81 30.50 41.90
N GLY A 315 10.05 31.75 41.51
CA GLY A 315 10.05 32.89 42.43
C GLY A 315 8.71 33.14 43.13
N LEU A 316 7.60 32.94 42.42
CA LEU A 316 6.27 33.02 43.02
C LEU A 316 6.04 31.92 44.07
N ILE A 317 6.45 30.68 43.80
CA ILE A 317 6.32 29.56 44.74
C ILE A 317 7.26 29.73 45.93
N GLU A 318 8.46 30.26 45.73
CA GLU A 318 9.41 30.53 46.82
C GLU A 318 8.87 31.51 47.85
N ASN A 319 8.05 32.47 47.42
CA ASN A 319 7.38 33.42 48.31
C ASN A 319 6.18 32.81 49.06
N THR A 320 5.80 31.57 48.76
CA THR A 320 4.74 30.85 49.46
C THR A 320 5.30 29.87 50.49
N GLN A 321 4.49 29.49 51.47
CA GLN A 321 4.83 28.41 52.43
C GLN A 321 4.79 27.00 51.81
N ILE A 322 4.56 26.87 50.50
CA ILE A 322 4.47 25.58 49.80
C ILE A 322 5.77 24.78 49.97
N ASN A 323 6.93 25.43 50.01
CA ASN A 323 8.22 24.77 50.21
C ASN A 323 8.36 24.08 51.58
N GLN A 324 7.50 24.39 52.56
CA GLN A 324 7.49 23.74 53.88
C GLN A 324 6.55 22.53 53.93
N LEU A 325 5.74 22.29 52.88
CA LEU A 325 4.81 21.16 52.83
C LEU A 325 5.51 19.80 52.95
N PRO A 326 6.65 19.51 52.27
CA PRO A 326 7.33 18.22 52.39
C PRO A 326 7.71 17.88 53.82
N ALA A 327 8.14 18.87 54.60
CA ALA A 327 8.41 18.72 56.03
C ALA A 327 7.14 18.41 56.83
N LYS A 328 6.01 19.04 56.52
CA LYS A 328 4.72 18.79 57.19
C LYS A 328 4.12 17.42 56.88
N VAL A 329 4.44 16.84 55.71
CA VAL A 329 3.94 15.51 55.31
C VAL A 329 4.98 14.40 55.50
N GLY A 330 6.12 14.68 56.15
CA GLY A 330 7.16 13.68 56.44
C GLY A 330 7.97 13.23 55.23
N LEU A 331 7.89 13.93 54.10
CA LEU A 331 8.62 13.60 52.86
C LEU A 331 10.01 14.24 52.79
N GLN A 332 10.41 15.05 53.77
CA GLN A 332 11.69 15.77 53.76
C GLN A 332 12.90 14.83 53.66
N GLU A 333 12.87 13.67 54.34
CA GLU A 333 13.95 12.67 54.26
C GLU A 333 14.12 12.08 52.85
N THR A 334 13.04 12.03 52.07
CA THR A 334 13.06 11.48 50.69
C THR A 334 13.44 12.51 49.62
N MET A 335 13.13 13.78 49.85
CA MET A 335 13.45 14.88 48.92
C MET A 335 14.83 15.51 49.19
N GLY A 336 15.38 15.33 50.39
CA GLY A 336 16.60 16.01 50.83
C GLY A 336 16.41 17.52 50.88
N ASP A 337 17.44 18.27 50.44
CA ASP A 337 17.44 19.74 50.40
C ASP A 337 16.73 20.34 49.18
N LYS A 338 16.13 19.53 48.31
CA LYS A 338 15.48 20.01 47.09
C LYS A 338 14.14 20.67 47.42
N LYS A 339 13.96 21.91 46.97
CA LYS A 339 12.70 22.66 47.14
C LYS A 339 11.66 22.24 46.10
N ILE A 340 10.37 22.32 46.47
CA ILE A 340 9.26 22.11 45.52
C ILE A 340 9.32 23.12 44.37
N SER A 341 9.67 24.38 44.66
CA SER A 341 9.81 25.42 43.65
C SER A 341 10.80 25.06 42.54
N ASP A 342 11.91 24.40 42.86
CA ASP A 342 12.87 23.90 41.89
C ASP A 342 12.31 22.75 41.06
N LEU A 343 11.64 21.79 41.70
CA LEU A 343 11.04 20.65 41.02
C LEU A 343 9.98 21.10 40.01
N VAL A 344 9.12 22.04 40.40
CA VAL A 344 8.09 22.62 39.53
C VAL A 344 8.74 23.37 38.36
N GLY A 345 9.79 24.15 38.60
CA GLY A 345 10.53 24.84 37.55
C GLY A 345 11.13 23.88 36.52
N TYR A 346 11.78 22.80 36.98
CA TYR A 346 12.30 21.77 36.08
C TYR A 346 11.20 21.01 35.34
N ALA A 347 10.08 20.71 36.00
CA ALA A 347 8.94 20.05 35.37
C ALA A 347 8.36 20.90 34.24
N ILE A 348 8.19 22.22 34.45
CA ILE A 348 7.69 23.14 33.43
C ILE A 348 8.60 23.15 32.19
N ILE A 349 9.91 23.27 32.40
CA ILE A 349 10.89 23.24 31.30
C ILE A 349 10.85 21.89 30.58
N PHE A 350 10.83 20.79 31.34
CA PHE A 350 10.79 19.43 30.79
C PHE A 350 9.56 19.21 29.90
N PHE A 351 8.35 19.48 30.41
CA PHE A 351 7.12 19.29 29.63
C PHE A 351 7.04 20.23 28.44
N ALA A 352 7.42 21.50 28.59
CA ALA A 352 7.39 22.42 27.46
C ALA A 352 8.39 22.05 26.36
N MET A 353 9.58 21.55 26.73
CA MET A 353 10.54 21.01 25.77
C MET A 353 10.00 19.74 25.09
N LEU A 354 9.23 18.93 25.80
CA LEU A 354 8.57 17.75 25.23
C LEU A 354 7.50 18.15 24.18
N PHE A 355 6.70 19.20 24.46
CA PHE A 355 5.78 19.78 23.49
C PHE A 355 6.52 20.42 22.29
N ALA A 356 7.62 21.12 22.54
CA ALA A 356 8.45 21.67 21.47
C ALA A 356 9.07 20.58 20.61
N ALA A 357 9.44 19.43 21.20
CA ALA A 357 9.95 18.28 20.49
C ALA A 357 8.89 17.63 19.60
N ILE A 358 7.61 17.59 20.02
CA ILE A 358 6.48 17.18 19.17
C ILE A 358 6.38 18.11 17.97
N ALA A 359 6.30 19.42 18.18
CA ALA A 359 6.19 20.40 17.10
C ALA A 359 7.37 20.35 16.12
N ALA A 360 8.59 20.17 16.65
CA ALA A 360 9.79 19.99 15.84
C ALA A 360 9.76 18.67 15.04
N ALA A 361 9.32 17.57 15.65
CA ALA A 361 9.18 16.28 14.98
C ALA A 361 8.13 16.33 13.86
N ASP A 362 6.97 16.93 14.09
CA ASP A 362 5.93 17.11 13.07
C ASP A 362 6.44 17.94 11.89
N LEU A 363 7.15 19.03 12.17
CA LEU A 363 7.70 19.90 11.12
C LEU A 363 8.76 19.19 10.26
N LEU A 364 9.51 18.28 10.87
CA LEU A 364 10.47 17.42 10.17
C LEU A 364 9.81 16.24 9.44
N GLY A 365 8.49 16.04 9.60
CA GLY A 365 7.76 14.91 9.02
C GLY A 365 7.94 13.59 9.81
N PHE A 366 8.40 13.66 11.05
CA PHE A 366 8.56 12.50 11.94
C PHE A 366 7.28 12.22 12.75
N GLU A 367 6.15 12.09 12.06
CA GLU A 367 4.83 11.86 12.64
C GLU A 367 4.77 10.63 13.60
N PRO A 368 5.44 9.49 13.33
CA PRO A 368 5.46 8.39 14.28
C PRO A 368 6.13 8.76 15.61
N ILE A 369 7.18 9.61 15.56
CA ILE A 369 7.91 10.02 16.76
C ILE A 369 7.07 10.98 17.59
N SER A 370 6.44 11.98 16.95
CA SER A 370 5.56 12.92 17.63
C SER A 370 4.33 12.23 18.23
N ALA A 371 3.76 11.23 17.54
CA ALA A 371 2.66 10.42 18.03
C ALA A 371 3.05 9.63 19.30
N ILE A 372 4.23 8.99 19.31
CA ILE A 372 4.73 8.27 20.48
C ILE A 372 4.93 9.22 21.67
N ILE A 373 5.51 10.40 21.44
CA ILE A 373 5.71 11.40 22.49
C ILE A 373 4.35 11.89 23.02
N THR A 374 3.38 12.16 22.14
CA THR A 374 2.04 12.58 22.51
C THR A 374 1.33 11.51 23.36
N MET A 375 1.44 10.24 22.98
CA MET A 375 0.91 9.12 23.74
C MET A 375 1.55 9.04 25.12
N PHE A 376 2.87 9.23 25.21
CA PHE A 376 3.59 9.25 26.47
C PHE A 376 3.14 10.42 27.38
N ILE A 377 2.94 11.62 26.82
CA ILE A 377 2.41 12.77 27.57
C ILE A 377 1.01 12.47 28.09
N ALA A 378 0.12 11.94 27.25
CA ALA A 378 -1.25 11.61 27.65
C ALA A 378 -1.27 10.56 28.77
N PHE A 379 -0.43 9.52 28.64
CA PHE A 379 -0.26 8.51 29.68
C PHE A 379 0.26 9.11 30.99
N GLY A 380 1.30 9.95 30.93
CA GLY A 380 1.83 10.66 32.10
C GLY A 380 0.79 11.56 32.77
N ALA A 381 -0.02 12.29 31.98
CA ALA A 381 -1.09 13.13 32.49
C ALA A 381 -2.18 12.32 33.21
N ASN A 382 -2.58 11.17 32.65
CA ASN A 382 -3.53 10.24 33.27
C ASN A 382 -2.98 9.70 34.59
N ILE A 383 -1.69 9.34 34.65
CA ILE A 383 -1.04 8.91 35.90
C ILE A 383 -1.13 9.99 36.96
N ILE A 384 -0.80 11.24 36.61
CA ILE A 384 -0.88 12.37 37.54
C ILE A 384 -2.32 12.58 38.02
N LEU A 385 -3.30 12.54 37.10
CA LEU A 385 -4.72 12.69 37.43
C LEU A 385 -5.17 11.60 38.43
N GLY A 386 -4.82 10.34 38.16
CA GLY A 386 -5.12 9.24 39.08
C GLY A 386 -4.42 9.40 40.42
N ALA A 387 -3.16 9.86 40.46
CA ALA A 387 -2.44 10.11 41.71
C ALA A 387 -3.11 11.22 42.54
N ILE A 388 -3.60 12.29 41.89
CA ILE A 388 -4.36 13.36 42.55
C ILE A 388 -5.68 12.81 43.14
N ILE A 389 -6.42 11.99 42.37
CA ILE A 389 -7.66 11.36 42.83
C ILE A 389 -7.40 10.48 44.06
N LEU A 390 -6.34 9.65 44.04
CA LEU A 390 -5.94 8.82 45.17
C LEU A 390 -5.59 9.69 46.40
N PHE A 391 -4.78 10.73 46.20
CA PHE A 391 -4.36 11.61 47.29
C PHE A 391 -5.56 12.31 47.96
N ILE A 392 -6.41 12.96 47.17
CA ILE A 392 -7.60 13.66 47.67
C ILE A 392 -8.58 12.67 48.30
N GLY A 393 -8.79 11.52 47.65
CA GLY A 393 -9.75 10.53 48.12
C GLY A 393 -9.33 9.87 49.43
N PHE A 394 -8.04 9.57 49.61
CA PHE A 394 -7.52 9.06 50.90
C PHE A 394 -7.61 10.11 52.01
N TRP A 395 -7.31 11.36 51.69
CA TRP A 395 -7.50 12.47 52.63
C TRP A 395 -8.97 12.59 53.07
N LEU A 396 -9.90 12.54 52.12
CA LEU A 396 -11.33 12.62 52.38
C LEU A 396 -11.86 11.41 53.17
N ALA A 397 -11.38 10.21 52.88
CA ALA A 397 -11.74 8.99 53.61
C ALA A 397 -11.43 9.11 55.11
N ASN A 398 -10.28 9.70 55.45
CA ASN A 398 -9.87 9.91 56.84
C ASN A 398 -10.74 10.95 57.54
N ILE A 399 -11.09 12.04 56.86
CA ILE A 399 -11.97 13.09 57.41
C ILE A 399 -13.35 12.51 57.69
N ILE A 400 -13.96 11.85 56.71
CA ILE A 400 -15.32 11.31 56.85
C ILE A 400 -15.35 10.26 57.95
N ALA A 401 -14.37 9.34 58.00
CA ALA A 401 -14.26 8.38 59.08
C ALA A 401 -14.14 9.06 60.46
N GLY A 402 -13.33 10.12 60.55
CA GLY A 402 -13.18 10.88 61.80
C GLY A 402 -14.42 11.70 62.19
N VAL A 403 -15.29 12.06 61.25
CA VAL A 403 -16.61 12.65 61.55
C VAL A 403 -17.56 11.58 62.08
N VAL A 404 -17.58 10.41 61.46
CA VAL A 404 -18.40 9.27 61.91
C VAL A 404 -17.98 8.82 63.30
N GLU A 405 -16.68 8.76 63.59
CA GLU A 405 -16.16 8.37 64.92
C GLU A 405 -16.55 9.37 66.03
N ARG A 406 -16.69 10.66 65.69
CA ARG A 406 -17.04 11.73 66.62
C ARG A 406 -18.54 11.97 66.78
N SER A 407 -19.38 11.23 66.05
CA SER A 407 -20.84 11.32 66.14
C SER A 407 -21.35 10.68 67.45
N GLU A 408 -22.42 11.21 68.05
CA GLU A 408 -23.01 10.66 69.29
C GLU A 408 -23.44 9.20 69.19
N GLN A 409 -23.77 8.72 67.98
CA GLN A 409 -24.11 7.33 67.68
C GLN A 409 -23.00 6.60 66.90
N GLY A 410 -21.84 7.24 66.76
CA GLY A 410 -20.69 6.72 66.02
C GLY A 410 -19.93 5.65 66.80
N SER A 411 -19.53 4.57 66.12
CA SER A 411 -18.59 3.60 66.68
C SER A 411 -17.30 3.57 65.84
N GLN A 412 -16.18 3.21 66.49
CA GLN A 412 -14.89 3.03 65.80
C GLN A 412 -14.98 1.98 64.69
N PHE A 413 -15.77 0.93 64.92
CA PHE A 413 -16.03 -0.09 63.92
C PHE A 413 -16.73 0.49 62.68
N LEU A 414 -17.76 1.31 62.88
CA LEU A 414 -18.49 1.96 61.78
C LEU A 414 -17.59 2.95 61.02
N ALA A 415 -16.78 3.74 61.73
CA ALA A 415 -15.80 4.63 61.12
C ALA A 415 -14.77 3.89 60.26
N ASN A 416 -14.27 2.74 60.73
CA ASN A 416 -13.34 1.91 59.97
C ASN A 416 -13.98 1.30 58.72
N ILE A 417 -15.23 0.83 58.80
CA ILE A 417 -15.98 0.35 57.63
C ILE A 417 -16.09 1.46 56.58
N VAL A 418 -16.52 2.66 57.00
CA VAL A 418 -16.66 3.82 56.11
C VAL A 418 -15.31 4.16 55.47
N ARG A 419 -14.21 4.14 56.24
CA ARG A 419 -12.86 4.40 55.71
C ARG A 419 -12.48 3.38 54.64
N VAL A 420 -12.65 2.08 54.91
CA VAL A 420 -12.30 1.00 53.96
C VAL A 420 -13.13 1.09 52.68
N LEU A 421 -14.43 1.38 52.80
CA LEU A 421 -15.31 1.54 51.64
C LEU A 421 -14.88 2.72 50.75
N ILE A 422 -14.61 3.89 51.36
CA ILE A 422 -14.17 5.05 50.60
C ILE A 422 -12.79 4.80 50.00
N MET A 423 -11.84 4.20 50.73
CA MET A 423 -10.52 3.85 50.20
C MET A 423 -10.61 2.90 49.01
N GLY A 424 -11.47 1.87 49.07
CA GLY A 424 -11.68 0.93 47.96
C GLY A 424 -12.25 1.62 46.72
N LEU A 425 -13.24 2.50 46.89
CA LEU A 425 -13.83 3.28 45.81
C LEU A 425 -12.82 4.26 45.18
N VAL A 426 -12.09 5.00 46.02
CA VAL A 426 -11.05 5.94 45.59
C VAL A 426 -9.93 5.22 44.85
N LEU A 427 -9.52 4.04 45.33
CA LEU A 427 -8.51 3.21 44.68
C LEU A 427 -8.95 2.80 43.28
N ALA A 428 -10.19 2.31 43.14
CA ALA A 428 -10.76 1.97 41.83
C ALA A 428 -10.85 3.19 40.90
N MET A 429 -11.33 4.33 41.40
CA MET A 429 -11.46 5.56 40.61
C MET A 429 -10.11 6.14 40.20
N GLY A 430 -9.11 6.06 41.08
CA GLY A 430 -7.74 6.48 40.81
C GLY A 430 -7.06 5.59 39.78
N LEU A 431 -7.11 4.26 39.93
CA LEU A 431 -6.56 3.30 38.97
C LEU A 431 -7.18 3.46 37.57
N LYS A 432 -8.51 3.65 37.51
CA LYS A 432 -9.23 3.95 36.28
C LYS A 432 -8.77 5.28 35.65
N ALA A 433 -8.61 6.33 36.45
CA ALA A 433 -8.13 7.61 35.93
C ALA A 433 -6.68 7.56 35.41
N MET A 434 -5.85 6.65 35.93
CA MET A 434 -4.52 6.37 35.36
C MET A 434 -4.57 5.66 34.00
N GLY A 435 -5.75 5.19 33.56
CA GLY A 435 -5.92 4.38 32.35
C GLY A 435 -5.41 2.94 32.51
N ILE A 436 -5.24 2.46 33.75
CA ILE A 436 -4.76 1.10 34.02
C ILE A 436 -5.93 0.15 33.86
N ALA A 437 -6.05 -0.40 32.66
CA ALA A 437 -6.99 -1.46 32.31
C ALA A 437 -8.38 -1.23 32.90
N ASP A 438 -9.01 -0.12 32.50
CA ASP A 438 -10.32 0.33 32.99
C ASP A 438 -11.36 -0.80 33.04
N SER A 439 -11.36 -1.68 32.04
CA SER A 439 -12.23 -2.85 31.97
C SER A 439 -12.00 -3.82 33.14
N ILE A 440 -10.74 -4.07 33.53
CA ILE A 440 -10.40 -4.93 34.67
C ILE A 440 -10.90 -4.29 35.97
N VAL A 441 -10.67 -3.00 36.17
CA VAL A 441 -11.12 -2.28 37.37
C VAL A 441 -12.65 -2.24 37.47
N ASN A 442 -13.33 -1.88 36.37
CA ASN A 442 -14.80 -1.85 36.30
C ASN A 442 -15.40 -3.24 36.54
N LEU A 443 -14.83 -4.30 35.96
CA LEU A 443 -15.28 -5.67 36.18
C LEU A 443 -15.05 -6.12 37.62
N ALA A 444 -13.84 -5.94 38.16
CA ALA A 444 -13.52 -6.35 39.53
C ALA A 444 -14.43 -5.64 40.55
N PHE A 445 -14.62 -4.33 40.41
CA PHE A 445 -15.48 -3.56 41.32
C PHE A 445 -16.96 -3.86 41.10
N GLY A 446 -17.40 -3.98 39.84
CA GLY A 446 -18.77 -4.34 39.49
C GLY A 446 -19.16 -5.73 40.00
N LEU A 447 -18.26 -6.71 39.88
CA LEU A 447 -18.47 -8.07 40.38
C LEU A 447 -18.44 -8.13 41.91
N THR A 448 -17.54 -7.40 42.57
CA THR A 448 -17.49 -7.38 44.04
C THR A 448 -18.70 -6.70 44.65
N LEU A 449 -19.10 -5.52 44.15
CA LEU A 449 -20.34 -4.87 44.56
C LEU A 449 -21.57 -5.69 44.20
N GLY A 450 -21.58 -6.31 43.02
CA GLY A 450 -22.64 -7.23 42.59
C GLY A 450 -22.77 -8.42 43.55
N ALA A 451 -21.66 -9.05 43.94
CA ALA A 451 -21.65 -10.16 44.88
C ALA A 451 -22.15 -9.73 46.27
N VAL A 452 -21.73 -8.57 46.76
CA VAL A 452 -22.22 -8.01 48.02
C VAL A 452 -23.73 -7.72 47.94
N ALA A 453 -24.19 -7.10 46.85
CA ALA A 453 -25.61 -6.81 46.64
C ALA A 453 -26.46 -8.09 46.62
N VAL A 454 -25.98 -9.14 45.93
CA VAL A 454 -26.63 -10.46 45.91
C VAL A 454 -26.62 -11.10 47.29
N ALA A 455 -25.51 -11.05 48.03
CA ALA A 455 -25.42 -11.58 49.38
C ALA A 455 -26.40 -10.90 50.34
N PHE A 456 -26.55 -9.57 50.25
CA PHE A 456 -27.54 -8.80 51.00
C PHE A 456 -28.98 -9.14 50.58
N ALA A 457 -29.24 -9.21 49.27
CA ALA A 457 -30.56 -9.57 48.77
C ALA A 457 -30.98 -10.97 49.25
N LEU A 458 -30.06 -11.93 49.27
CA LEU A 458 -30.30 -13.29 49.77
C LEU A 458 -30.45 -13.32 51.29
N SER A 459 -29.62 -12.60 52.04
CA SER A 459 -29.70 -12.59 53.51
C SER A 459 -31.00 -11.97 54.02
N PHE A 460 -31.45 -10.86 53.41
CA PHE A 460 -32.73 -10.23 53.72
C PHE A 460 -33.92 -11.00 53.14
N GLY A 461 -33.79 -11.51 51.91
CA GLY A 461 -34.86 -12.26 51.26
C GLY A 461 -35.20 -13.56 51.98
N LEU A 462 -34.18 -14.36 52.32
CA LEU A 462 -34.36 -15.62 53.05
C LEU A 462 -34.61 -15.38 54.54
N GLY A 463 -33.87 -14.46 55.18
CA GLY A 463 -34.02 -14.16 56.61
C GLY A 463 -35.30 -13.38 56.97
N GLY A 464 -35.85 -12.60 56.03
CA GLY A 464 -37.06 -11.79 56.22
C GLY A 464 -38.37 -12.52 55.87
N GLN A 465 -38.29 -13.73 55.32
CA GLN A 465 -39.43 -14.49 54.83
C GLN A 465 -40.53 -14.65 55.90
N GLU A 466 -40.16 -15.00 57.13
CA GLU A 466 -41.12 -15.20 58.22
C GLU A 466 -41.79 -13.90 58.67
N ALA A 467 -41.03 -12.81 58.69
CA ALA A 467 -41.57 -11.49 59.03
C ALA A 467 -42.58 -11.02 57.97
N ALA A 468 -42.25 -11.20 56.69
CA ALA A 468 -43.16 -10.94 55.58
C ALA A 468 -44.41 -11.83 55.65
N ALA A 469 -44.24 -13.13 55.93
CA ALA A 469 -45.35 -14.07 56.06
C ALA A 469 -46.29 -13.70 57.21
N ARG A 470 -45.76 -13.29 58.37
CA ARG A 470 -46.56 -12.81 59.51
C ARG A 470 -47.29 -11.52 59.17
N PHE A 471 -46.65 -10.59 58.47
CA PHE A 471 -47.29 -9.34 58.04
C PHE A 471 -48.45 -9.59 57.08
N LEU A 472 -48.26 -10.45 56.07
CA LEU A 472 -49.30 -10.84 55.11
C LEU A 472 -50.46 -11.59 55.78
N ARG A 473 -50.18 -12.53 56.71
CA ARG A 473 -51.22 -13.22 57.49
C ARG A 473 -52.05 -12.25 58.32
N LYS A 474 -51.40 -11.30 59.01
CA LYS A 474 -52.10 -10.30 59.81
C LYS A 474 -53.00 -9.39 58.95
N MET A 475 -52.55 -9.09 57.73
CA MET A 475 -53.34 -8.34 56.76
C MET A 475 -54.55 -9.16 56.26
N GLN A 476 -54.34 -10.45 56.00
CA GLN A 476 -55.40 -11.38 55.60
C GLN A 476 -56.45 -11.56 56.70
N ASP A 477 -56.04 -11.83 57.94
CA ASP A 477 -56.94 -11.99 59.09
C ASP A 477 -57.79 -10.74 59.34
N LYS A 478 -57.20 -9.54 59.14
CA LYS A 478 -57.93 -8.28 59.26
C LYS A 478 -59.02 -8.14 58.19
N MET A 479 -58.71 -8.50 56.94
CA MET A 479 -59.70 -8.49 55.86
C MET A 479 -60.81 -9.53 56.05
N ASP A 480 -60.48 -10.71 56.57
CA ASP A 480 -61.46 -11.77 56.83
C ASP A 480 -62.40 -11.40 57.99
N HIS A 481 -61.90 -10.72 59.03
CA HIS A 481 -62.72 -10.13 60.08
C HIS A 481 -63.66 -9.05 59.53
N GLU A 482 -63.17 -8.12 58.72
CA GLU A 482 -64.00 -7.08 58.09
C GLU A 482 -65.09 -7.68 57.18
N ARG A 483 -64.78 -8.74 56.42
CA ARG A 483 -65.76 -9.47 55.61
C ARG A 483 -66.81 -10.21 56.45
N THR A 484 -66.42 -10.79 57.57
CA THR A 484 -67.33 -11.51 58.46
C THR A 484 -68.26 -10.54 59.20
N GLU A 485 -67.72 -9.38 59.61
CA GLU A 485 -68.50 -8.30 60.21
C GLU A 485 -69.48 -7.68 59.20
N ALA A 486 -69.07 -7.52 57.94
CA ALA A 486 -69.94 -7.08 56.84
C ALA A 486 -71.07 -8.10 56.55
N LYS A 487 -70.79 -9.41 56.58
CA LYS A 487 -71.82 -10.46 56.44
C LYS A 487 -72.77 -10.53 57.64
N ALA A 488 -72.28 -10.32 58.87
CA ALA A 488 -73.10 -10.30 60.08
C ALA A 488 -74.02 -9.08 60.13
N LYS A 489 -73.56 -7.91 59.66
CA LYS A 489 -74.39 -6.70 59.52
C LYS A 489 -75.45 -6.82 58.41
N SER A 490 -75.21 -7.63 57.37
CA SER A 490 -76.17 -7.87 56.29
C SER A 490 -77.30 -8.86 56.65
N ALA A 491 -77.23 -9.57 57.79
CA ALA A 491 -78.19 -10.61 58.18
C ALA A 491 -79.31 -10.13 59.13
N LEU A 492 -79.24 -8.89 59.63
CA LEU A 492 -80.26 -8.26 60.49
C LEU A 492 -80.91 -7.08 59.74
N GLN A 493 -82.02 -7.41 59.08
CA GLN A 493 -83.10 -6.55 58.57
C GLN A 493 -83.14 -6.11 57.09
N PRO A 494 -84.37 -6.02 56.51
CA PRO A 494 -84.64 -6.15 55.08
C PRO A 494 -85.19 -4.85 54.44
N SER A 495 -85.13 -4.78 53.10
CA SER A 495 -86.10 -4.17 52.15
C SER A 495 -85.35 -3.88 50.83
N SER A 496 -85.57 -4.64 49.75
CA SER A 496 -86.67 -4.53 48.77
C SER A 496 -86.82 -3.15 48.14
N SER A 497 -86.38 -3.06 46.87
CA SER A 497 -87.02 -2.38 45.70
C SER A 497 -87.45 -0.91 45.83
N THR A 498 -87.32 -0.01 44.87
CA THR A 498 -86.86 0.01 43.48
C THR A 498 -87.02 1.48 43.06
N GLN A 499 -85.95 2.09 42.56
CA GLN A 499 -85.95 2.93 41.34
C GLN A 499 -87.08 3.98 41.16
N GLU A 500 -86.76 5.28 41.32
CA GLU A 500 -87.43 6.32 40.54
C GLU A 500 -86.53 7.55 40.27
N LYS A 501 -86.33 7.78 38.97
CA LYS A 501 -85.95 8.97 38.16
C LYS A 501 -85.62 10.30 38.86
N VAL A 502 -84.46 10.92 38.59
CA VAL A 502 -84.09 11.76 37.41
C VAL A 502 -84.78 13.13 37.39
N ALA A 503 -83.99 14.16 37.01
CA ALA A 503 -84.29 15.58 36.76
C ALA A 503 -84.02 16.47 37.98
N ASP A 504 -83.35 17.62 37.91
CA ASP A 504 -82.97 18.48 36.79
C ASP A 504 -81.99 19.53 37.37
N SER A 505 -80.81 19.76 36.78
CA SER A 505 -80.52 20.85 35.82
C SER A 505 -79.93 22.12 36.48
N VAL A 506 -78.70 22.55 36.14
CA VAL A 506 -78.39 23.64 35.15
C VAL A 506 -78.12 24.98 35.90
N ARG A 507 -77.14 25.87 35.66
CA ARG A 507 -76.31 26.36 34.52
C ARG A 507 -75.13 27.21 35.11
N GLU A 508 -73.98 27.40 34.46
CA GLU A 508 -73.67 28.40 33.39
C GLU A 508 -72.28 28.07 32.78
N ASN A 509 -72.12 27.88 31.46
CA ASN A 509 -71.94 28.80 30.32
C ASN A 509 -70.48 28.94 29.80
N THR A 510 -70.33 28.80 28.48
CA THR A 510 -69.14 28.65 27.59
C THR A 510 -68.64 30.01 27.02
N PRO A 511 -67.53 30.16 26.22
CA PRO A 511 -67.31 29.63 24.82
C PRO A 511 -65.86 29.10 24.50
N SER A 512 -65.69 28.04 23.69
CA SER A 512 -65.28 27.96 22.23
C SER A 512 -63.76 28.16 21.94
N ALA A 513 -63.00 27.50 21.03
CA ALA A 513 -63.26 26.72 19.79
C ALA A 513 -62.01 25.90 19.30
N ALA A 514 -62.27 24.87 18.44
CA ALA A 514 -61.48 24.29 17.32
C ALA A 514 -60.09 23.61 17.57
N SER A 515 -59.68 22.47 17.00
CA SER A 515 -60.10 21.64 15.83
C SER A 515 -59.66 20.16 15.97
N THR A 516 -60.49 19.24 15.48
CA THR A 516 -60.38 17.76 15.31
C THR A 516 -59.45 17.33 14.13
N PRO A 517 -59.23 16.03 13.76
CA PRO A 517 -59.75 14.76 14.31
C PRO A 517 -58.76 13.56 14.46
N THR A 518 -59.26 12.55 15.18
CA THR A 518 -58.86 11.13 15.19
C THR A 518 -59.12 10.42 13.87
N THR A 519 -58.28 9.45 13.47
CA THR A 519 -58.67 8.39 12.51
C THR A 519 -57.92 7.08 12.76
N ASP A 520 -58.71 6.05 13.08
CA ASP A 520 -58.65 4.62 12.76
C ASP A 520 -57.33 3.86 12.59
N LEU A 521 -57.24 2.78 13.37
CA LEU A 521 -56.54 1.54 13.03
C LEU A 521 -57.22 0.84 11.85
N ARG A 522 -56.51 0.68 10.74
CA ARG A 522 -56.74 -0.44 9.80
C ARG A 522 -55.44 -0.80 9.07
N THR A 523 -55.12 -2.08 9.14
CA THR A 523 -54.07 -2.77 8.41
C THR A 523 -54.38 -2.80 6.92
N ASP A 524 -53.45 -2.34 6.08
CA ASP A 524 -53.39 -2.73 4.68
C ASP A 524 -51.93 -2.79 4.17
N VAL A 525 -51.75 -3.76 3.28
CA VAL A 525 -50.57 -4.29 2.62
C VAL A 525 -49.90 -3.26 1.70
N VAL A 526 -48.57 -3.21 1.65
CA VAL A 526 -47.83 -2.73 0.47
C VAL A 526 -46.57 -3.59 0.19
N ASP A 527 -46.54 -4.03 -1.07
CA ASP A 527 -45.57 -4.76 -1.89
C ASP A 527 -44.06 -4.58 -1.61
N THR A 528 -43.35 -5.70 -1.79
CA THR A 528 -41.89 -5.81 -1.88
C THR A 528 -41.44 -5.73 -3.35
N PRO A 529 -40.33 -5.05 -3.69
CA PRO A 529 -39.68 -5.25 -4.97
C PRO A 529 -38.76 -6.48 -4.89
N ARG A 530 -39.09 -7.48 -5.71
CA ARG A 530 -38.26 -8.65 -6.01
C ARG A 530 -37.11 -8.20 -6.92
N VAL A 531 -35.86 -8.32 -6.46
CA VAL A 531 -34.67 -8.08 -7.29
C VAL A 531 -34.17 -9.43 -7.81
N ASP A 532 -34.10 -9.52 -9.13
CA ASP A 532 -33.71 -10.66 -9.93
C ASP A 532 -32.19 -10.92 -9.81
N THR A 533 -31.80 -12.19 -9.71
CA THR A 533 -30.39 -12.62 -9.73
C THR A 533 -30.17 -13.44 -10.99
N ASN A 534 -29.96 -12.75 -12.11
CA ASN A 534 -29.25 -13.23 -13.29
C ASN A 534 -28.81 -12.00 -14.10
N ASP A 535 -27.61 -12.06 -14.65
CA ASP A 535 -26.83 -10.98 -15.29
C ASP A 535 -26.16 -10.07 -14.25
N ILE A 536 -24.83 -10.01 -14.12
CA ILE A 536 -23.94 -9.38 -15.10
C ILE A 536 -22.55 -10.02 -15.05
N TYR A 537 -22.10 -10.44 -16.22
CA TYR A 537 -20.69 -10.68 -16.56
C TYR A 537 -20.03 -9.33 -16.89
N ASN A 538 -18.76 -9.20 -16.51
CA ASN A 538 -17.71 -8.36 -17.12
C ASN A 538 -17.59 -6.88 -16.72
N SER A 539 -16.51 -6.49 -16.01
CA SER A 539 -15.28 -5.90 -16.60
C SER A 539 -14.30 -5.33 -15.55
N ASP A 540 -13.03 -5.74 -15.68
CA ASP A 540 -11.74 -5.08 -15.38
C ASP A 540 -11.57 -4.13 -14.17
N ASN A 541 -10.75 -4.51 -13.18
CA ASN A 541 -9.33 -4.12 -13.04
C ASN A 541 -8.76 -4.37 -11.62
N VAL A 542 -7.76 -5.26 -11.57
CA VAL A 542 -6.46 -5.19 -10.87
C VAL A 542 -6.38 -4.59 -9.45
N LEU A 543 -6.09 -5.45 -8.47
CA LEU A 543 -5.13 -5.17 -7.37
C LEU A 543 -4.34 -6.45 -7.00
N PRO A 544 -3.02 -6.35 -6.69
CA PRO A 544 -2.13 -7.51 -6.63
C PRO A 544 -1.95 -8.10 -5.22
N GLY A 545 -2.10 -9.43 -5.16
CA GLY A 545 -1.07 -10.38 -4.69
C GLY A 545 -0.44 -10.21 -3.30
N SER A 546 -0.94 -10.97 -2.33
CA SER A 546 -0.14 -11.52 -1.22
C SER A 546 -0.24 -13.04 -1.25
N GLY A 547 0.68 -13.69 -1.95
CA GLY A 547 0.89 -15.14 -1.92
C GLY A 547 2.16 -15.46 -1.16
N LEU A 548 2.02 -15.98 0.06
CA LEU A 548 3.06 -16.66 0.82
C LEU A 548 2.52 -18.04 1.18
N ASN A 549 3.32 -19.07 0.85
CA ASN A 549 3.23 -20.53 1.09
C ASN A 549 3.42 -21.24 -0.26
N ASP A 550 4.19 -22.29 -0.42
CA ASP A 550 5.11 -23.07 0.40
C ASP A 550 5.99 -23.85 -0.62
N ASP A 551 6.94 -24.65 -0.14
CA ASP A 551 7.71 -25.68 -0.87
C ASP A 551 9.11 -25.27 -1.36
N ILE A 552 10.11 -25.45 -0.48
CA ILE A 552 11.38 -26.04 -0.90
C ILE A 552 11.84 -27.06 0.14
N ASN A 553 11.70 -28.33 -0.21
CA ASN A 553 12.46 -29.44 0.34
C ASN A 553 12.96 -30.29 -0.85
N LYS A 554 14.19 -30.04 -1.30
CA LYS A 554 15.13 -30.99 -1.93
C LYS A 554 16.46 -30.32 -2.29
#